data_AF-A0A1M2YI98-F1
#
_entry.id   AF-A0A1M2YI98-F1
#
_cell.length_a   1.000
_cell.length_b   1.000
_cell.length_c   1.000
_cell.angle_alpha   90.00
_cell.angle_beta   90.00
_cell.angle_gamma   90.00
#
_symmetry.space_group_name_H-M   'P 1'
#
loop_
_entity.id
_entity.type
_entity.pdbx_description
1 polymer ?
#
loop_
_entity_poly.entity_id
_entity_poly.type
_entity_poly.pdbx_seq_one_letter_code
_entity_poly.pdbx_strand_id
1 'polypeptide(L)' 'MGKFPLADAELTKIWICRRCKARNRAGSKMCRKCGYKVLRPKRKDARVKK' A
#
# COMPACT_ATOMS: atom_id res chain seq x y z
N MET A 1 -15.29 -7.59 -14.70
CA MET A 1 -15.08 -8.08 -13.33
C MET A 1 -15.58 -7.02 -12.36
N GLY A 2 -16.49 -7.38 -11.46
CA GLY A 2 -17.27 -6.45 -10.64
C GLY A 2 -16.40 -5.57 -9.74
N LYS A 3 -16.76 -4.30 -9.61
CA LYS A 3 -16.16 -3.38 -8.65
C LYS A 3 -16.70 -3.75 -7.26
N PHE A 4 -15.84 -4.18 -6.35
CA PHE A 4 -16.21 -4.50 -4.98
C PHE A 4 -15.78 -3.36 -4.06
N PRO A 5 -16.68 -2.41 -3.72
CA PRO A 5 -16.31 -1.18 -3.03
C PRO A 5 -15.69 -1.43 -1.64
N LEU A 6 -16.14 -2.47 -0.93
CA LEU A 6 -15.59 -2.85 0.38
C LEU A 6 -14.13 -3.34 0.29
N ALA A 7 -13.81 -4.12 -0.74
CA ALA A 7 -12.46 -4.62 -0.95
C ALA A 7 -11.49 -3.49 -1.36
N ASP A 8 -11.95 -2.58 -2.22
CA ASP A 8 -11.18 -1.39 -2.62
C ASP A 8 -10.84 -0.51 -1.41
N ALA A 9 -11.81 -0.24 -0.53
CA ALA A 9 -11.60 0.54 0.68
C ALA A 9 -10.47 -0.04 1.56
N GLU A 10 -10.43 -1.36 1.75
CA GLU A 10 -9.36 -2.02 2.51
C GLU A 10 -8.00 -1.95 1.81
N LEU A 11 -7.97 -2.12 0.49
CA LEU A 11 -6.73 -2.07 -0.28
C LEU A 11 -6.06 -0.69 -0.26
N THR A 12 -6.84 0.39 -0.19
CA THR A 12 -6.32 1.76 -0.09
C THR A 12 -5.65 2.08 1.25
N LYS A 13 -5.97 1.32 2.31
CA LYS A 13 -5.37 1.50 3.65
C LYS A 13 -3.96 0.91 3.75
N ILE A 14 -3.46 0.26 2.69
CA ILE A 14 -2.16 -0.40 2.69
C ILE A 14 -1.08 0.54 2.17
N TRP A 15 -0.02 0.69 2.97
CA TRP A 15 1.17 1.45 2.63
C TRP A 15 2.36 0.52 2.47
N ILE A 16 3.24 0.80 1.52
CA ILE A 16 4.38 -0.03 1.16
C ILE A 16 5.66 0.73 1.49
N CYS A 17 6.59 0.07 2.16
CA CYS A 17 7.91 0.65 2.43
C CYS A 17 8.71 0.81 1.14
N ARG A 18 9.33 1.99 0.92
CA ARG A 18 10.20 2.20 -0.24
C ARG A 18 11.51 1.40 -0.18
N ARG A 19 11.95 0.98 1.02
CA ARG A 19 13.18 0.21 1.23
C ARG A 19 12.96 -1.31 1.15
N CYS A 20 12.16 -1.87 2.06
CA CYS A 20 11.99 -3.33 2.18
C CYS A 20 10.72 -3.87 1.49
N LYS A 21 9.90 -3.00 0.87
CA LYS A 21 8.65 -3.36 0.18
C LYS A 21 7.59 -4.04 1.09
N ALA A 22 7.77 -4.02 2.41
CA ALA A 22 6.79 -4.54 3.36
C ALA A 22 5.50 -3.72 3.35
N ARG A 23 4.38 -4.40 3.61
CA ARG A 23 3.05 -3.79 3.78
C ARG A 23 2.89 -3.29 5.21
N ASN A 24 2.49 -2.05 5.37
CA ASN A 24 2.25 -1.36 6.62
C ASN A 24 0.87 -0.71 6.57
N ARG A 25 0.33 -0.36 7.74
CA ARG A 25 -0.97 0.31 7.85
C ARG A 25 -0.86 1.78 7.45
N ALA A 26 -1.91 2.35 6.86
CA ALA A 26 -2.01 3.78 6.63
C ALA A 26 -1.78 4.56 7.93
N GLY A 27 -0.95 5.61 7.86
CA GLY A 27 -0.58 6.43 9.02
C GLY A 27 0.58 5.88 9.86
N SER A 28 1.22 4.76 9.49
CA SER A 28 2.43 4.30 10.19
C SER A 28 3.57 5.32 9.99
N LYS A 29 4.20 5.79 11.07
CA LYS A 29 5.34 6.73 11.02
C LYS A 29 6.64 6.09 10.50
N MET A 30 6.74 4.76 10.60
CA MET A 30 7.89 3.98 10.15
C MET A 30 7.49 2.56 9.75
N CYS A 31 8.32 1.93 8.93
CA CYS A 31 8.12 0.53 8.58
C CYS A 31 8.43 -0.37 9.78
N ARG A 32 7.49 -1.26 10.12
CA ARG A 32 7.62 -2.20 11.24
C ARG A 32 8.76 -3.22 11.07
N LYS A 33 9.19 -3.46 9.82
CA LYS A 33 10.22 -4.46 9.50
C LYS A 33 11.64 -3.89 9.49
N CYS A 34 11.82 -2.66 9.00
CA CYS A 34 13.17 -2.10 8.77
C CYS A 34 13.38 -0.70 9.37
N GLY A 35 12.40 -0.14 10.08
CA GLY A 35 12.49 1.19 10.69
C GLY A 35 12.49 2.36 9.71
N TYR A 36 12.40 2.12 8.39
CA TYR A 36 12.45 3.19 7.40
C TYR A 36 11.19 4.08 7.47
N LYS A 37 11.39 5.41 7.55
CA LYS A 37 10.32 6.40 7.78
C LYS A 37 9.47 6.66 6.54
N VAL A 38 9.98 6.36 5.36
CA VAL A 38 9.32 6.75 4.11
C VAL A 38 8.53 5.60 3.51
N LEU A 39 7.21 5.71 3.64
CA LEU A 39 6.22 4.77 3.13
C LEU A 39 5.44 5.42 1.98
N ARG A 40 4.97 4.62 1.03
CA ARG A 40 4.13 5.07 -0.08
C ARG A 40 2.78 4.36 -0.06
N PRO A 41 1.68 4.97 -0.49
CA PRO A 41 0.42 4.25 -0.66
C PRO A 41 0.54 3.15 -1.73
N LYS A 42 -0.19 2.04 -1.54
CA LYS A 42 -0.37 1.01 -2.56
C LYS A 42 -1.17 1.61 -3.73
N ARG A 43 -0.76 1.33 -4.96
CA ARG A 43 -1.50 1.78 -6.15
C ARG A 43 -2.84 1.05 -6.24
N LYS A 44 -3.89 1.78 -6.61
CA LYS A 44 -5.24 1.25 -6.81
C LYS A 44 -5.31 0.46 -8.12
N ASP A 45 -4.71 0.99 -9.16
CA ASP A 45 -4.76 0.40 -10.50
C ASP A 45 -3.50 -0.41 -10.80
N ALA A 46 -3.69 -1.61 -11.36
CA ALA A 46 -2.61 -2.34 -11.99
C ALA A 46 -2.17 -1.57 -13.24
N ARG A 47 -0.85 -1.34 -13.41
CA ARG A 47 -0.36 -0.80 -14.68
C ARG A 47 -0.72 -1.79 -15.78
N VAL A 48 -1.63 -1.41 -16.67
CA VAL A 48 -1.71 -2.03 -17.99
C VAL A 48 -0.43 -1.60 -18.72
N LYS A 49 0.47 -2.55 -18.99
CA LYS A 49 1.54 -2.31 -19.95
C LYS A 49 0.85 -2.18 -21.31
N LYS A 50 0.93 -1.01 -21.92
CA LYS A 50 0.62 -0.84 -23.34
C LYS A 50 1.64 -1.61 -24.16
#